data_AF-A0A8H6G7F4-F1
#
_entry.id   AF-A0A8H6G7F4-F1
#
_cell.length_a   1.000
_cell.length_b   1.000
_cell.length_c   1.000
_cell.angle_alpha   90.00
_cell.angle_beta   90.00
_cell.angle_gamma   90.00
#
_symmetry.space_group_name_H-M   'P 1'
#
loop_
_entity.id
_entity.type
_entity.pdbx_description
1 polymer ?
#
loop_
_entity_poly.entity_id
_entity_poly.type
_entity_poly.pdbx_seq_one_letter_code
_entity_poly.pdbx_strand_id
1 'polypeptide(L)'
;MDIDCNRATEVQVTVQMTLLVKDKPLSSYVVFGTKDLNPQGHGIEPLSVMAVVCRNQVFYGVWGDTNGFRSTGESSLALARLCFPNEGLNGNKSHGKKGVLFIGFTGKGAVPGANGANWKAKNRRQFQDSLKGLGDKLVAGLKI
;
A
#
# COMPACT_ATOMS: atom_id res chain seq x y z
N MET A 1 7.25 -14.83 -9.50
CA MET A 1 6.46 -13.65 -9.07
C MET A 1 5.23 -13.77 -9.93
N ASP A 2 4.20 -14.41 -9.38
CA ASP A 2 3.05 -14.83 -10.19
C ASP A 2 1.98 -13.76 -10.01
N ILE A 3 1.75 -13.02 -11.09
CA ILE A 3 0.71 -12.00 -11.18
C ILE A 3 -0.45 -12.68 -11.91
N ASP A 4 -1.55 -12.97 -11.20
CA ASP A 4 -2.76 -13.46 -11.84
C ASP A 4 -3.55 -12.26 -12.41
N CYS A 5 -3.63 -12.15 -13.74
CA CYS A 5 -4.15 -10.98 -14.45
C CYS A 5 -5.47 -11.24 -15.21
N ASN A 6 -6.10 -12.42 -15.12
CA ASN A 6 -7.03 -12.83 -16.18
C ASN A 6 -8.48 -12.33 -16.09
N ARG A 7 -8.84 -11.46 -15.13
CA ARG A 7 -10.14 -10.72 -15.06
C ARG A 7 -10.21 -9.77 -13.86
N ALA A 8 -9.06 -9.36 -13.35
CA ALA A 8 -8.95 -9.00 -11.95
C ALA A 8 -9.33 -7.54 -11.71
N THR A 9 -10.27 -7.32 -10.79
CA THR A 9 -10.52 -6.01 -10.15
C THR A 9 -9.37 -5.58 -9.24
N GLU A 10 -8.29 -6.38 -9.19
CA GLU A 10 -7.16 -6.24 -8.30
C GLU A 10 -5.84 -6.73 -8.91
N VAL A 11 -4.71 -6.29 -8.36
CA VAL A 11 -3.37 -6.84 -8.65
C VAL A 11 -2.68 -7.12 -7.32
N GLN A 12 -2.23 -8.37 -7.14
CA GLN A 12 -1.66 -8.86 -5.88
C GLN A 12 -0.15 -9.12 -5.99
N VAL A 13 0.65 -8.64 -5.01
CA VAL A 13 2.09 -8.88 -4.96
C VAL A 13 2.56 -9.12 -3.53
N THR A 14 3.22 -10.25 -3.28
CA THR A 14 3.86 -10.56 -1.99
C THR A 14 5.33 -10.19 -1.99
N VAL A 15 5.76 -9.42 -1.00
CA VAL A 15 7.14 -8.89 -0.91
C VAL A 15 7.65 -8.83 0.54
N GLN A 16 8.92 -8.45 0.67
CA GLN A 16 9.50 -7.96 1.92
C GLN A 16 9.23 -6.46 2.02
N MET A 17 8.83 -5.98 3.20
CA MET A 17 8.56 -4.55 3.39
C MET A 17 9.83 -3.76 3.73
N THR A 18 10.29 -2.94 2.79
CA THR A 18 11.40 -2.00 2.94
C THR A 18 10.87 -0.59 3.19
N LEU A 19 11.74 0.29 3.68
CA LEU A 19 11.39 1.66 4.07
C LEU A 19 12.01 2.66 3.12
N LEU A 20 11.19 3.59 2.62
CA LEU A 20 11.69 4.77 1.93
C LEU A 20 11.85 5.89 2.96
N VAL A 21 13.08 6.33 3.20
CA VAL A 21 13.35 7.37 4.21
C VAL A 21 13.36 8.74 3.58
N LYS A 22 12.42 9.59 3.99
CA LYS A 22 12.66 10.98 4.42
C LYS A 22 11.39 11.51 5.10
N ASP A 23 11.56 11.94 6.33
CA ASP A 23 10.66 12.75 7.18
C ASP A 23 9.17 12.42 7.29
N LYS A 24 8.82 11.80 8.42
CA LYS A 24 7.52 11.86 9.12
C LYS A 24 6.27 12.02 8.22
N PRO A 25 6.05 11.30 7.11
CA PRO A 25 4.72 11.32 6.52
C PRO A 25 3.88 10.50 7.49
N LEU A 26 2.97 11.15 8.21
CA LEU A 26 1.96 10.48 9.01
C LEU A 26 1.03 9.64 8.13
N SER A 27 1.03 9.94 6.82
CA SER A 27 0.34 9.21 5.78
C SER A 27 0.99 7.87 5.44
N SER A 28 0.15 6.85 5.30
CA SER A 28 0.51 5.53 4.79
C SER A 28 0.64 5.60 3.26
N TYR A 29 1.87 5.48 2.75
CA TYR A 29 2.13 5.41 1.31
C TYR A 29 2.81 4.09 0.95
N VAL A 30 2.55 3.62 -0.28
CA VAL A 30 3.13 2.42 -0.87
C VAL A 30 3.89 2.81 -2.14
N VAL A 31 5.06 2.21 -2.35
CA VAL A 31 5.75 2.22 -3.63
C VAL A 31 5.39 0.94 -4.36
N PHE A 32 4.54 1.05 -5.38
CA PHE A 32 4.00 -0.08 -6.13
C PHE A 32 4.31 0.06 -7.61
N GLY A 33 4.76 -1.02 -8.24
CA GLY A 33 5.33 -0.99 -9.58
C GLY A 33 6.85 -1.02 -9.57
N THR A 34 7.39 -1.58 -10.65
CA THR A 34 8.82 -1.82 -10.89
C THR A 34 9.11 -1.58 -12.37
N LYS A 35 10.38 -1.72 -12.79
CA LYS A 35 10.71 -1.78 -14.23
C LYS A 35 9.91 -2.81 -15.02
N ASP A 36 9.50 -3.90 -14.35
CA ASP A 36 8.82 -5.03 -14.97
C ASP A 36 7.31 -5.06 -14.63
N LEU A 37 6.81 -4.13 -13.81
CA LEU A 37 5.41 -4.03 -13.39
C LEU A 37 4.95 -2.58 -13.46
N ASN A 38 4.09 -2.27 -14.43
CA ASN A 38 3.45 -0.96 -14.56
C ASN A 38 2.01 -1.01 -14.03
N PRO A 39 1.69 -0.50 -12.83
CA PRO A 39 0.34 -0.61 -12.27
C PRO A 39 -0.74 0.07 -13.13
N GLN A 40 -0.41 1.17 -13.81
CA GLN A 40 -1.36 1.85 -14.71
C GLN A 40 -1.72 0.98 -15.91
N GLY A 41 -0.76 0.19 -16.40
CA GLY A 41 -0.99 -0.80 -17.46
C GLY A 41 -1.97 -1.91 -17.05
N HIS A 42 -2.18 -2.09 -15.74
CA HIS A 42 -3.17 -3.01 -15.17
C HIS A 42 -4.43 -2.28 -14.66
N GLY A 43 -4.63 -1.02 -15.01
CA GLY A 43 -5.83 -0.26 -14.65
C GLY A 43 -5.87 0.24 -13.22
N ILE A 44 -4.75 0.21 -12.49
CA ILE A 44 -4.63 0.87 -11.18
C ILE A 44 -4.34 2.34 -11.42
N GLU A 45 -5.21 3.21 -10.88
CA GLU A 45 -5.07 4.65 -11.03
C GLU A 45 -4.02 5.20 -10.06
N PRO A 46 -3.21 6.21 -10.43
CA PRO A 46 -2.33 6.90 -9.50
C PRO A 46 -3.09 7.38 -8.26
N LEU A 47 -2.44 7.31 -7.09
CA LEU A 47 -3.05 7.65 -5.79
C LEU A 47 -4.23 6.75 -5.38
N SER A 48 -4.41 5.59 -6.00
CA SER A 48 -5.37 4.60 -5.52
C SER A 48 -5.03 4.11 -4.12
N VAL A 49 -6.07 3.84 -3.32
CA VAL A 49 -5.95 3.04 -2.11
C VAL A 49 -5.46 1.65 -2.49
N MET A 50 -4.58 1.11 -1.66
CA MET A 50 -4.09 -0.26 -1.71
C MET A 50 -4.39 -0.94 -0.37
N ALA A 51 -4.76 -2.21 -0.41
CA ALA A 51 -4.81 -3.05 0.78
C ALA A 51 -3.44 -3.68 1.03
N VAL A 52 -3.02 -3.69 2.28
CA VAL A 52 -1.72 -4.19 2.73
C VAL A 52 -1.97 -5.21 3.82
N VAL A 53 -1.74 -6.47 3.50
CA VAL A 53 -1.95 -7.59 4.42
C VAL A 53 -0.62 -7.93 5.08
N CYS A 54 -0.58 -7.82 6.40
CA CYS A 54 0.58 -8.14 7.22
C CYS A 54 0.11 -8.69 8.56
N ARG A 55 0.73 -9.77 9.04
CA ARG A 55 0.35 -10.44 10.31
C ARG A 55 -1.15 -10.76 10.43
N ASN A 56 -1.75 -11.23 9.33
CA ASN A 56 -3.17 -11.58 9.24
C ASN A 56 -4.11 -10.41 9.53
N GLN A 57 -3.64 -9.17 9.32
CA GLN A 57 -4.43 -7.95 9.43
C GLN A 57 -4.34 -7.17 8.13
N VAL A 58 -5.41 -6.46 7.79
CA VAL A 58 -5.47 -5.59 6.62
C VAL A 58 -5.30 -4.14 7.07
N PHE A 59 -4.37 -3.46 6.42
CA PHE A 59 -4.17 -2.02 6.51
C PHE A 59 -4.33 -1.38 5.13
N TYR A 60 -4.36 -0.05 5.09
CA TYR A 60 -4.57 0.70 3.86
C TYR A 60 -3.47 1.74 3.66
N GLY A 61 -2.99 1.84 2.44
CA GLY A 61 -2.04 2.88 2.03
C GLY A 61 -2.47 3.47 0.71
N VAL A 62 -1.90 4.62 0.37
CA VAL A 62 -2.06 5.23 -0.96
C VAL A 62 -0.84 4.89 -1.80
N TRP A 63 -1.05 4.41 -3.01
CA TRP A 63 0.04 4.25 -3.96
C TRP A 63 0.62 5.63 -4.32
N GLY A 64 1.88 5.88 -3.94
CA GLY A 64 2.53 7.17 -4.07
C GLY A 64 3.67 7.23 -5.07
N ASP A 65 4.29 6.10 -5.41
CA ASP A 65 5.46 6.06 -6.30
C ASP A 65 5.68 4.66 -6.91
N THR A 66 6.56 4.56 -7.90
CA THR A 66 7.06 3.31 -8.50
C THR A 66 8.54 3.14 -8.20
N ASN A 67 9.02 1.90 -8.07
CA ASN A 67 10.46 1.67 -7.92
C ASN A 67 11.12 1.56 -9.31
N GLY A 68 12.21 2.32 -9.55
CA GLY A 68 12.96 2.27 -10.80
C GLY A 68 13.79 0.99 -11.02
N PHE A 69 13.84 0.11 -10.02
CA PHE A 69 14.49 -1.20 -10.06
C PHE A 69 13.46 -2.32 -10.23
N ARG A 70 13.87 -3.58 -9.99
CA ARG A 70 13.03 -4.77 -10.19
C ARG A 70 12.26 -5.22 -8.95
N SER A 71 12.50 -4.60 -7.80
CA SER A 71 11.85 -4.94 -6.52
C SER A 71 10.78 -3.93 -6.14
N THR A 72 9.66 -4.41 -5.63
CA THR A 72 8.63 -3.60 -4.94
C THR A 72 8.57 -4.00 -3.46
N GLY A 73 7.79 -3.27 -2.65
CA GLY A 73 7.68 -3.47 -1.21
C GLY A 73 8.20 -2.32 -0.36
N GLU A 74 8.63 -1.23 -0.98
CA GLU A 74 8.91 0.00 -0.24
C GLU A 74 7.61 0.64 0.25
N SER A 75 7.67 1.20 1.45
CA SER A 75 6.53 1.82 2.12
C SER A 75 6.97 3.01 2.96
N SER A 76 6.00 3.83 3.35
CA SER A 76 6.24 4.84 4.38
C SER A 76 6.48 4.19 5.75
N LEU A 77 7.28 4.86 6.58
CA LEU A 77 7.51 4.42 7.96
C LEU A 77 6.22 4.35 8.78
N ALA A 78 5.21 5.17 8.45
CA ALA A 78 3.90 5.13 9.11
C ALA A 78 3.18 3.80 8.86
N LEU A 79 3.11 3.35 7.60
CA LEU A 79 2.50 2.08 7.23
C LEU A 79 3.28 0.89 7.81
N ALA A 80 4.61 0.92 7.71
CA ALA A 80 5.43 -0.14 8.26
C ALA A 80 5.27 -0.30 9.78
N ARG A 81 5.14 0.81 10.52
CA ARG A 81 4.87 0.80 11.97
C ARG A 81 3.41 0.47 12.33
N LEU A 82 2.48 0.48 11.38
CA LEU A 82 1.14 -0.11 11.57
C LEU A 82 1.24 -1.63 11.52
N CYS A 83 1.91 -2.17 10.50
CA CYS A 83 2.15 -3.61 10.39
C CYS A 83 3.01 -4.18 11.53
N PHE A 84 4.16 -3.56 11.80
CA PHE A 84 5.19 -4.09 12.71
C PHE A 84 5.57 -3.07 13.80
N PRO A 85 4.64 -2.70 14.69
CA PRO A 85 4.84 -1.66 15.70
C PRO A 85 5.98 -1.97 16.68
N ASN A 86 6.33 -3.24 16.88
CA ASN A 86 7.26 -3.68 17.92
C ASN A 86 8.67 -3.98 17.40
N GLU A 87 8.94 -3.82 16.09
CA GLU A 87 10.24 -4.15 15.51
C GLU A 87 11.28 -3.01 15.62
N GLY A 88 10.89 -1.86 16.18
CA GLY A 88 11.78 -0.70 16.28
C GLY A 88 12.15 -0.11 14.91
N LEU A 89 11.25 -0.25 13.92
CA LEU A 89 11.46 0.23 12.56
C LEU A 89 11.76 1.73 12.54
N ASN A 90 12.74 2.11 11.74
CA ASN A 90 13.21 3.48 11.57
C ASN A 90 13.89 3.61 10.20
N GLY A 91 14.37 4.81 9.83
CA GLY A 91 14.96 5.01 8.51
C GLY A 91 16.08 4.03 8.15
N ASN A 92 16.81 3.52 9.14
CA ASN A 92 17.92 2.61 8.93
C ASN A 92 17.57 1.14 9.25
N LYS A 93 16.31 0.85 9.62
CA LYS A 93 15.87 -0.49 10.01
C LYS A 93 14.49 -0.80 9.43
N SER A 94 14.46 -1.66 8.41
CA SER A 94 13.26 -2.20 7.78
C SER A 94 12.84 -3.56 8.34
N HIS A 95 11.69 -4.06 7.89
CA HIS A 95 11.25 -5.41 8.19
C HIS A 95 12.05 -6.42 7.35
N GLY A 96 12.61 -7.44 8.02
CA GLY A 96 13.55 -8.37 7.39
C GLY A 96 12.90 -9.57 6.69
N LYS A 97 11.63 -9.87 6.94
CA LYS A 97 10.97 -11.08 6.44
C LYS A 97 10.03 -10.78 5.27
N LYS A 98 9.87 -11.76 4.38
CA LYS A 98 8.77 -11.78 3.40
C LYS A 98 7.47 -12.14 4.10
N GLY A 99 6.34 -11.76 3.50
CA GLY A 99 5.01 -12.07 4.02
C GLY A 99 4.09 -10.85 4.14
N VAL A 100 4.41 -9.77 3.43
CA VAL A 100 3.50 -8.65 3.24
C VAL A 100 2.92 -8.75 1.84
N LEU A 101 1.59 -8.77 1.75
CA LEU A 101 0.86 -8.79 0.49
C LEU A 101 0.28 -7.39 0.22
N PHE A 102 0.59 -6.85 -0.95
CA PHE A 102 -0.01 -5.63 -1.48
C PHE A 102 -1.08 -6.00 -2.49
N ILE A 103 -2.25 -5.39 -2.38
CA ILE A 103 -3.38 -5.53 -3.29
C ILE A 103 -3.72 -4.15 -3.82
N GLY A 104 -3.47 -3.90 -5.11
CA GLY A 104 -3.92 -2.71 -5.81
C GLY A 104 -5.31 -2.95 -6.40
N PHE A 105 -6.19 -1.95 -6.37
CA PHE A 105 -7.54 -2.05 -6.94
C PHE A 105 -7.62 -1.27 -8.25
N THR A 106 -8.35 -1.80 -9.23
CA THR A 106 -8.50 -1.16 -10.54
C THR A 106 -9.58 -0.07 -10.54
N GLY A 107 -9.40 0.94 -11.38
CA GLY A 107 -10.41 1.94 -11.71
C GLY A 107 -10.50 3.12 -10.74
N LYS A 108 -11.14 4.19 -11.21
CA LYS A 108 -11.22 5.49 -10.51
C LYS A 108 -11.87 5.45 -9.13
N GLY A 109 -12.71 4.45 -8.88
CA GLY A 109 -13.34 4.26 -7.57
C GLY A 109 -12.34 3.95 -6.44
N ALA A 110 -11.12 3.53 -6.76
CA ALA A 110 -10.07 3.30 -5.79
C ALA A 110 -9.34 4.57 -5.34
N VAL A 111 -9.53 5.70 -6.04
CA VAL A 111 -8.84 6.96 -5.74
C VAL A 111 -9.63 7.72 -4.65
N PRO A 112 -9.06 7.98 -3.47
CA PRO A 112 -9.75 8.71 -2.40
C PRO A 112 -9.93 10.20 -2.76
N GLY A 113 -9.08 10.74 -3.64
CA GLY A 113 -9.12 12.15 -4.03
C GLY A 113 -8.80 13.11 -2.89
N ALA A 114 -8.94 14.42 -3.15
CA ALA A 114 -8.55 15.47 -2.20
C ALA A 114 -9.31 15.43 -0.87
N ASN A 115 -10.54 14.89 -0.86
CA ASN A 115 -11.43 14.91 0.31
C ASN A 115 -11.72 13.51 0.89
N GLY A 116 -11.31 12.43 0.23
CA GLY A 116 -11.58 11.05 0.70
C GLY A 116 -10.47 10.46 1.57
N ALA A 117 -9.45 11.22 1.91
CA ALA A 117 -8.44 10.86 2.90
C ALA A 117 -8.09 12.07 3.77
N ASN A 118 -7.69 11.82 5.02
CA ASN A 118 -7.26 12.88 5.92
C ASN A 118 -5.78 13.24 5.67
N TRP A 119 -5.50 13.95 4.58
CA TRP A 119 -4.13 14.37 4.21
C TRP A 119 -3.42 15.22 5.26
N LYS A 120 -4.17 15.80 6.21
CA LYS A 120 -3.67 16.61 7.33
C LYS A 120 -3.68 15.86 8.66
N ALA A 121 -3.81 14.53 8.65
CA ALA A 121 -3.82 13.68 9.83
C ALA A 121 -2.63 13.99 10.75
N LYS A 122 -2.88 13.95 12.06
CA LYS A 122 -1.88 14.26 13.10
C LYS A 122 -1.18 13.02 13.63
N ASN A 123 -1.62 11.83 13.22
CA ASN A 123 -0.90 10.59 13.45
C ASN A 123 -1.27 9.50 12.43
N ARG A 124 -0.49 8.42 12.40
CA ARG A 124 -0.69 7.30 11.47
C ARG A 124 -2.04 6.59 11.60
N ARG A 125 -2.63 6.53 12.80
CA ARG A 125 -3.94 5.90 13.01
C ARG A 125 -5.03 6.76 12.39
N GLN A 126 -5.02 8.07 12.64
CA GLN A 126 -5.98 9.00 12.01
C GLN A 126 -5.95 8.92 10.48
N PHE A 127 -4.77 8.79 9.86
CA PHE A 127 -4.69 8.61 8.41
C PHE A 127 -5.25 7.25 7.98
N GLN A 128 -4.82 6.18 8.65
CA GLN A 128 -5.33 4.81 8.40
C GLN A 128 -6.86 4.73 8.51
N ASP A 129 -7.43 5.31 9.56
CA ASP A 129 -8.87 5.32 9.82
C ASP A 129 -9.63 6.08 8.72
N SER A 130 -9.02 7.14 8.17
CA SER A 130 -9.62 7.90 7.06
C SER A 130 -9.72 7.10 5.76
N LEU A 131 -8.83 6.13 5.54
CA LEU A 131 -8.87 5.26 4.36
C LEU A 131 -9.78 4.05 4.55
N LYS A 132 -10.07 3.65 5.80
CA LYS A 132 -10.76 2.40 6.13
C LYS A 132 -12.10 2.25 5.44
N GLY A 133 -12.91 3.32 5.35
CA GLY A 133 -14.23 3.24 4.70
C GLY A 133 -14.14 2.87 3.21
N LEU A 134 -13.23 3.50 2.47
CA LEU A 134 -13.00 3.18 1.06
C LEU A 134 -12.31 1.82 0.92
N GLY A 135 -11.27 1.56 1.70
CA GLY A 135 -10.51 0.32 1.69
C GLY A 135 -11.37 -0.92 1.97
N ASP A 136 -12.20 -0.87 3.02
CA ASP A 136 -13.10 -1.97 3.38
C ASP A 136 -14.10 -2.24 2.26
N LYS A 137 -14.64 -1.19 1.63
CA LYS A 137 -15.55 -1.32 0.48
C LYS A 137 -14.88 -2.01 -0.71
N LEU A 138 -13.62 -1.67 -0.99
CA LEU A 138 -12.85 -2.26 -2.09
C LEU A 138 -12.53 -3.75 -1.78
N VAL A 139 -12.10 -4.05 -0.55
CA VAL A 139 -11.83 -5.43 -0.10
C VAL A 139 -13.09 -6.29 -0.14
N ALA A 140 -14.24 -5.76 0.28
CA ALA A 140 -15.53 -6.46 0.21
C ALA A 140 -15.97 -6.77 -1.23
N GLY A 141 -15.43 -6.05 -2.22
CA GLY A 141 -15.68 -6.30 -3.64
C GLY A 141 -14.77 -7.36 -4.26
N LEU A 142 -13.78 -7.88 -3.53
CA LEU A 142 -12.88 -8.92 -4.02
C LEU A 142 -13.64 -10.22 -4.19
N LYS A 143 -13.48 -10.83 -5.36
CA LYS A 143 -14.01 -12.15 -5.67
C LYS A 143 -12.89 -13.15 -5.47
N ILE A 144 -12.93 -13.85 -4.34
CA ILE A 144 -12.01 -14.93 -3.98
C ILE A 144 -12.55 -16.25 -4.51
#